data_AF-A0A1G2PQL3-F1
#
_entry.id   AF-A0A1G2PQL3-F1
#
_cell.length_a   1.000
_cell.length_b   1.000
_cell.length_c   1.000
_cell.angle_alpha   90.00
_cell.angle_beta   90.00
_cell.angle_gamma   90.00
#
_symmetry.space_group_name_H-M   'P 1'
#
loop_
_entity.id
_entity.type
_entity.pdbx_description
1 polymer ?
#
loop_
_entity_poly.entity_id
_entity_poly.type
_entity_poly.pdbx_seq_one_letter_code
_entity_poly.pdbx_strand_id
1 'polypeptide(L)'
;MPRSSIVTAIKRALPAVVSIRSIPYRKTAGDEYEVLPEDSGYAASSENPVPGEQSPSEMPDEGLGGSGVIIAPDGLIVTNKHVIANLKERYEVLLPDGRWYPARILARDPATDVAFLRVRKQGFLPIALGSARSLELGDMVIAIGNALGQFTNTASAGIVSGLSRSLVAALDTAGAMEELEGLIQTDAAINPGNSGGPLVNLNGEAVGINVASVLGAQNLGFAIPIDIVRRAMEELEGLIQTDAAINPGNSGGPLVNLNGEAVGINVASVLGAQNLGFAIPIDIVRRDMEELRSFGRIRRVYLGIRYMPVSEELARTFHLPVQEGALIASDAAVPTVIERSAAHRAGLRPRDVILEVNGEAITTQRSLAAVLSQKSVGEQLALTVLRGNRRLRVAVTPTEWQTPEEEKSSDRGKPTQDGKSS
;
A
#
# COMPACT_ATOMS: atom_id res chain seq x y z
N MET A 1 -33.76 -16.33 -0.81
CA MET A 1 -33.55 -15.12 -1.64
C MET A 1 -32.05 -14.91 -1.77
N PRO A 2 -31.52 -14.54 -2.95
CA PRO A 2 -30.12 -14.13 -3.05
C PRO A 2 -29.90 -12.93 -2.11
N ARG A 3 -28.84 -12.97 -1.29
CA ARG A 3 -28.48 -11.83 -0.43
C ARG A 3 -28.12 -10.65 -1.33
N SER A 4 -28.46 -9.43 -0.88
CA SER A 4 -28.09 -8.18 -1.56
C SER A 4 -26.59 -8.14 -1.87
N SER A 5 -26.21 -7.63 -3.04
CA SER A 5 -24.81 -7.43 -3.46
C SER A 5 -24.03 -6.59 -2.45
N ILE A 6 -24.68 -5.57 -1.88
CA ILE A 6 -24.12 -4.72 -0.81
C ILE A 6 -23.76 -5.55 0.43
N VAL A 7 -24.66 -6.44 0.86
CA VAL A 7 -24.41 -7.31 2.01
C VAL A 7 -23.22 -8.25 1.74
N THR A 8 -23.06 -8.70 0.50
CA THR A 8 -21.95 -9.56 0.10
C THR A 8 -20.63 -8.80 0.09
N ALA A 9 -20.60 -7.59 -0.48
CA ALA A 9 -19.43 -6.72 -0.48
C ALA A 9 -18.95 -6.40 0.93
N ILE A 10 -19.85 -5.98 1.82
CA ILE A 10 -19.53 -5.66 3.22
C ILE A 10 -18.93 -6.89 3.92
N LYS A 11 -19.54 -8.07 3.75
CA LYS A 11 -19.03 -9.31 4.39
C LYS A 11 -17.64 -9.71 3.92
N ARG A 12 -17.29 -9.41 2.67
CA ARG A 12 -15.95 -9.67 2.12
C ARG A 12 -14.92 -8.68 2.65
N ALA A 13 -15.28 -7.40 2.75
CA ALA A 13 -14.36 -6.34 3.15
C ALA A 13 -14.12 -6.28 4.67
N LEU A 14 -15.16 -6.48 5.50
CA LEU A 14 -15.10 -6.26 6.95
C LEU A 14 -13.95 -6.98 7.68
N PRO A 15 -13.58 -8.24 7.37
CA PRO A 15 -12.47 -8.91 8.04
C PRO A 15 -11.12 -8.20 7.90
N ALA A 16 -10.96 -7.32 6.91
CA ALA A 16 -9.76 -6.55 6.69
C ALA A 16 -9.81 -5.13 7.28
N VAL A 17 -10.97 -4.68 7.80
CA VAL A 17 -11.12 -3.31 8.33
C VAL A 17 -10.80 -3.29 9.82
N VAL A 18 -9.98 -2.33 10.24
CA VAL A 18 -9.48 -2.21 11.62
C VAL A 18 -9.74 -0.81 12.17
N SER A 19 -9.80 -0.68 13.50
CA SER A 19 -9.74 0.66 14.14
C SER A 19 -8.31 0.99 14.52
N ILE A 20 -7.96 2.26 14.45
CA ILE A 20 -6.67 2.80 14.88
C ILE A 20 -6.95 3.78 16.01
N ARG A 21 -6.21 3.67 17.11
CA ARG A 21 -6.21 4.67 18.17
C ARG A 21 -4.80 5.16 18.44
N SER A 22 -4.70 6.41 18.86
CA SER A 22 -3.47 6.94 19.40
C SER A 22 -3.48 6.85 20.92
N ILE A 23 -2.29 6.66 21.49
CA ILE A 23 -2.06 6.54 22.92
C ILE A 23 -1.04 7.62 23.29
N PRO A 24 -1.47 8.65 24.03
CA PRO A 24 -0.58 9.68 24.53
C PRO A 24 0.54 9.07 25.36
N TYR A 25 1.77 9.56 25.16
CA TYR A 25 2.87 9.21 26.05
C TYR A 25 2.64 9.89 27.41
N ARG A 26 2.09 9.15 28.39
CA ARG A 26 2.09 9.60 29.78
C ARG A 26 3.49 9.43 30.35
N LYS A 27 4.19 10.54 30.62
CA LYS A 27 5.28 10.52 31.60
C LYS A 27 4.69 9.99 32.91
N THR A 28 5.16 8.83 33.36
CA THR A 28 4.84 8.35 34.70
C THR A 28 5.61 9.24 35.68
N ALA A 29 4.94 9.78 36.69
CA ALA A 29 5.61 10.46 37.80
C ALA A 29 6.55 9.44 38.46
N GLY A 30 7.85 9.57 38.24
CA GLY A 30 8.86 8.58 38.67
C GLY A 30 10.23 8.78 38.03
N ASP A 31 10.30 9.41 36.86
CA ASP A 31 11.58 9.85 36.27
C ASP A 31 11.92 11.25 36.77
N GLU A 32 12.28 11.38 38.05
CA GLU A 32 12.91 12.60 38.58
C GLU A 32 14.35 12.68 38.09
N TYR A 33 14.65 13.75 37.33
CA TYR A 33 16.01 14.26 37.24
C TYR A 33 16.34 14.96 38.55
N GLU A 34 17.42 14.52 39.18
CA GLU A 34 18.06 15.17 40.33
C GLU A 34 18.47 16.60 39.92
N VAL A 35 17.70 17.60 40.34
CA VAL A 35 18.07 19.01 40.23
C VAL A 35 18.54 19.45 41.61
N LEU A 36 19.83 19.79 41.72
CA LEU A 36 20.42 20.40 42.91
C LEU A 36 19.72 21.73 43.23
N PRO A 37 19.55 22.07 44.52
CA PRO A 37 18.63 23.12 44.95
C PRO A 37 19.22 24.51 44.74
N GLU A 38 18.41 25.42 44.21
CA GLU A 38 18.57 26.84 44.51
C GLU A 38 17.32 27.40 45.19
N ASP A 39 17.65 28.15 46.23
CA ASP A 39 16.85 28.69 47.31
C ASP A 39 16.03 29.91 46.84
N SER A 40 14.75 29.96 47.20
CA SER A 40 14.07 31.19 47.65
C SER A 40 12.59 30.92 47.87
N GLY A 41 12.19 30.99 49.13
CA GLY A 41 10.84 30.72 49.58
C GLY A 41 9.83 31.82 49.23
N TYR A 42 8.56 31.42 49.23
CA TYR A 42 7.45 32.22 49.75
C TYR A 42 6.35 31.26 50.20
N ALA A 43 5.82 31.50 51.39
CA ALA A 43 4.89 30.64 52.10
C ALA A 43 3.42 30.99 51.82
N ALA A 44 2.59 29.96 52.03
CA ALA A 44 1.18 29.98 52.45
C ALA A 44 0.09 30.33 51.42
N SER A 45 -0.80 29.37 51.14
CA SER A 45 -2.02 29.22 51.95
C SER A 45 -2.76 27.93 51.60
N SER A 46 -3.36 27.37 52.64
CA SER A 46 -4.00 26.07 52.75
C SER A 46 -5.50 26.15 52.48
N GLU A 47 -6.01 25.37 51.55
CA GLU A 47 -7.41 24.92 51.55
C GLU A 47 -7.44 23.45 51.11
N ASN A 48 -7.79 22.55 52.04
CA ASN A 48 -8.09 21.15 51.75
C ASN A 48 -9.57 21.03 51.35
N PRO A 49 -9.92 20.51 50.15
CA PRO A 49 -11.29 20.11 49.88
C PRO A 49 -11.59 18.71 50.42
N VAL A 50 -12.83 18.56 50.86
CA VAL A 50 -13.48 17.40 51.49
C VAL A 50 -13.56 16.19 50.54
N PRO A 51 -13.36 14.94 51.01
CA PRO A 51 -13.48 13.75 50.17
C PRO A 51 -14.94 13.28 50.06
N GLY A 52 -15.52 13.31 48.85
CA GLY A 52 -16.80 12.63 48.61
C GLY A 52 -17.55 13.09 47.37
N GLU A 53 -17.23 12.48 46.22
CA GLU A 53 -18.16 11.91 45.23
C GLU A 53 -17.29 11.41 44.07
N GLN A 54 -17.13 10.09 43.96
CA GLN A 54 -16.52 9.50 42.77
C GLN A 54 -17.50 9.68 41.62
N SER A 55 -17.32 10.77 40.87
CA SER A 55 -17.86 10.90 39.51
C SER A 55 -17.51 9.63 38.73
N PRO A 56 -18.43 9.09 37.91
CA PRO A 56 -18.12 7.96 37.04
C PRO A 56 -16.84 8.30 36.29
N SER A 57 -15.82 7.45 36.40
CA SER A 57 -14.51 7.62 35.77
C SER A 57 -14.66 8.26 34.40
N GLU A 58 -14.29 9.53 34.27
CA GLU A 58 -14.12 10.16 32.97
C GLU A 58 -13.17 9.24 32.19
N MET A 59 -13.68 8.61 31.14
CA MET A 59 -12.82 7.88 30.22
C MET A 59 -11.76 8.89 29.76
N PRO A 60 -10.46 8.55 29.87
CA PRO A 60 -9.42 9.47 29.45
C PRO A 60 -9.68 9.85 28.00
N ASP A 61 -9.60 11.16 27.70
CA ASP A 61 -9.78 11.76 26.38
C ASP A 61 -9.01 10.93 25.33
N GLU A 62 -9.70 9.98 24.69
CA GLU A 62 -9.11 9.03 23.75
C GLU A 62 -8.85 9.82 22.47
N GLY A 63 -7.57 9.96 22.09
CA GLY A 63 -7.18 10.70 20.89
C GLY A 63 -7.96 10.22 19.67
N LEU A 64 -8.44 11.18 18.85
CA LEU A 64 -9.25 10.91 17.66
C LEU A 64 -8.67 9.75 16.83
N GLY A 65 -9.31 8.59 16.89
CA GLY A 65 -8.96 7.38 16.17
C GLY A 65 -9.75 7.21 14.88
N GLY A 66 -9.06 6.84 13.81
CA GLY A 66 -9.63 6.52 12.49
C GLY A 66 -9.72 5.02 12.24
N SER A 67 -9.86 4.67 10.97
CA SER A 67 -9.86 3.29 10.46
C SER A 67 -8.58 2.98 9.70
N GLY A 68 -8.32 1.69 9.49
CA GLY A 68 -7.30 1.19 8.59
C GLY A 68 -7.79 -0.04 7.83
N VAL A 69 -6.99 -0.48 6.87
CA VAL A 69 -7.28 -1.63 6.01
C VAL A 69 -6.09 -2.56 5.95
N ILE A 70 -6.28 -3.83 6.32
CA ILE A 70 -5.27 -4.87 6.16
C ILE A 70 -5.17 -5.23 4.68
N ILE A 71 -3.98 -5.05 4.11
CA ILE A 71 -3.69 -5.19 2.69
C ILE A 71 -2.66 -6.28 2.38
N ALA A 72 -2.05 -6.88 3.40
CA ALA A 72 -1.22 -8.07 3.23
C ALA A 72 -1.36 -9.08 4.39
N PRO A 73 -1.15 -10.41 4.14
CA PRO A 73 -1.33 -11.46 5.15
C PRO A 73 -0.41 -11.38 6.38
N ASP A 74 0.69 -10.64 6.26
CA ASP A 74 1.71 -10.39 7.29
C ASP A 74 1.42 -9.11 8.11
N GLY A 75 0.19 -8.60 8.05
CA GLY A 75 -0.29 -7.52 8.92
C GLY A 75 0.09 -6.12 8.45
N LEU A 76 0.32 -5.95 7.14
CA LEU A 76 0.47 -4.63 6.53
C LEU A 76 -0.91 -3.96 6.51
N ILE A 77 -0.98 -2.75 7.05
CA ILE A 77 -2.20 -1.96 7.12
C ILE A 77 -1.95 -0.64 6.39
N VAL A 78 -2.91 -0.21 5.57
CA VAL A 78 -2.96 1.15 5.03
C VAL A 78 -4.00 1.97 5.80
N THR A 79 -3.73 3.26 5.97
CA THR A 79 -4.64 4.26 6.52
C THR A 79 -4.25 5.63 5.94
N ASN A 80 -4.85 6.71 6.44
CA ASN A 80 -4.38 8.06 6.11
C ASN A 80 -3.23 8.51 6.99
N LYS A 81 -2.35 9.37 6.47
CA LYS A 81 -1.30 10.03 7.27
C LYS A 81 -1.93 10.84 8.40
N HIS A 82 -3.03 11.57 8.15
CA HIS A 82 -3.66 12.38 9.20
C HIS A 82 -4.21 11.57 10.37
N VAL A 83 -4.65 10.33 10.13
CA VAL A 83 -5.10 9.41 11.20
C VAL A 83 -3.95 9.08 12.16
N ILE A 84 -2.70 9.19 11.70
CA ILE A 84 -1.49 8.97 12.49
C ILE A 84 -0.55 10.19 12.50
N ALA A 85 -1.13 11.38 12.62
CA ALA A 85 -0.40 12.63 12.52
C ALA A 85 0.64 12.82 13.65
N ASN A 86 0.28 12.47 14.89
CA ASN A 86 1.13 12.71 16.06
C ASN A 86 2.19 11.62 16.23
N LEU A 87 3.44 11.94 15.88
CA LEU A 87 4.58 11.04 15.99
C LEU A 87 5.09 10.80 17.42
N LYS A 88 4.62 11.59 18.39
CA LYS A 88 5.00 11.44 19.81
C LYS A 88 4.13 10.41 20.52
N GLU A 89 3.10 9.92 19.86
CA GLU A 89 2.14 8.96 20.39
C GLU A 89 2.45 7.55 19.91
N ARG A 90 1.99 6.56 20.66
CA ARG A 90 1.97 5.17 20.22
C ARG A 90 0.64 4.88 19.56
N TYR A 91 0.64 4.03 18.55
CA TYR A 91 -0.59 3.62 17.88
C TYR A 91 -0.89 2.17 18.17
N GLU A 92 -2.16 1.89 18.40
CA GLU A 92 -2.68 0.54 18.50
C GLU A 92 -3.78 0.32 17.46
N VAL A 93 -3.90 -0.93 17.03
CA VAL A 93 -4.88 -1.37 16.06
C VAL A 93 -5.80 -2.40 16.71
N LEU A 94 -7.11 -2.16 16.65
CA LEU A 94 -8.12 -3.14 17.03
C LEU A 94 -8.33 -4.10 15.86
N LEU A 95 -7.90 -5.34 16.05
CA LEU A 95 -8.06 -6.39 15.05
C LEU A 95 -9.45 -7.04 15.13
N PRO A 96 -9.88 -7.79 14.10
CA PRO A 96 -11.18 -8.48 14.08
C PRO A 96 -11.40 -9.49 15.21
N ASP A 97 -10.34 -9.90 15.92
CA ASP A 97 -10.43 -10.75 17.11
C ASP A 97 -10.87 -9.99 18.38
N GLY A 98 -11.14 -8.69 18.24
CA GLY A 98 -11.59 -7.81 19.33
C GLY A 98 -10.48 -7.35 20.26
N ARG A 99 -9.20 -7.54 19.90
CA ARG A 99 -8.06 -7.14 20.73
C ARG A 99 -7.25 -6.03 20.09
N TRP A 100 -6.72 -5.14 20.94
CA TRP A 100 -5.78 -4.10 20.54
C TRP A 100 -4.36 -4.65 20.46
N TYR A 101 -3.65 -4.28 19.40
CA TYR A 101 -2.25 -4.65 19.19
C TYR A 101 -1.41 -3.41 18.90
N PRO A 102 -0.19 -3.31 19.45
CA PRO A 102 0.75 -2.26 19.06
C PRO A 102 1.02 -2.29 17.56
N ALA A 103 0.92 -1.13 16.93
CA ALA A 103 1.21 -0.93 15.53
C ALA A 103 2.45 -0.04 15.36
N ARG A 104 3.34 -0.45 14.45
CA ARG A 104 4.50 0.35 14.06
C ARG A 104 4.17 1.12 12.78
N ILE A 105 4.43 2.42 12.78
CA ILE A 105 4.35 3.24 11.57
C ILE A 105 5.45 2.79 10.61
N LEU A 106 5.06 2.40 9.40
CA LEU A 106 5.98 1.99 8.35
C LEU A 106 6.39 3.15 7.44
N ALA A 107 5.40 3.85 6.92
CA ALA A 107 5.59 4.93 5.98
C ALA A 107 4.41 5.89 6.04
N ARG A 108 4.64 7.13 5.61
CA ARG A 108 3.66 8.21 5.51
C ARG A 108 4.09 9.05 4.32
N ASP A 109 3.14 9.32 3.45
CA ASP A 109 3.33 10.18 2.29
C ASP A 109 2.53 11.47 2.49
N PRO A 110 3.19 12.60 2.78
CA PRO A 110 2.53 13.90 2.88
C PRO A 110 1.83 14.35 1.60
N ALA A 111 2.29 13.89 0.42
CA ALA A 111 1.72 14.34 -0.85
C ALA A 111 0.38 13.67 -1.18
N THR A 112 0.16 12.44 -0.69
CA THR A 112 -1.04 11.65 -0.99
C THR A 112 -1.92 11.39 0.23
N ASP A 113 -1.49 11.79 1.42
CA ASP A 113 -2.11 11.47 2.71
C ASP A 113 -2.27 9.95 2.94
N VAL A 114 -1.41 9.12 2.33
CA VAL A 114 -1.35 7.67 2.56
C VAL A 114 -0.35 7.35 3.65
N ALA A 115 -0.69 6.40 4.52
CA ALA A 115 0.24 5.86 5.50
C ALA A 115 0.12 4.34 5.64
N PHE A 116 1.24 3.72 5.98
CA PHE A 116 1.33 2.29 6.24
C PHE A 116 1.69 2.03 7.69
N LEU A 117 1.02 1.06 8.30
CA LEU A 117 1.27 0.53 9.63
C LEU A 117 1.57 -0.97 9.54
N ARG A 118 2.23 -1.51 10.58
CA ARG A 118 2.47 -2.95 10.75
C ARG A 118 2.07 -3.41 12.13
N VAL A 119 1.28 -4.47 12.19
CA VAL A 119 1.06 -5.25 13.41
C VAL A 119 1.87 -6.54 13.36
N ARG A 120 2.52 -6.92 14.46
CA ARG A 120 3.32 -8.16 14.57
C ARG A 120 2.41 -9.38 14.75
N LYS A 121 1.67 -9.74 13.71
CA LYS A 121 0.80 -10.92 13.64
C LYS A 121 0.68 -11.38 12.18
N GLN A 122 0.39 -12.66 11.97
CA GLN A 122 0.24 -13.25 10.64
C GLN A 122 -1.12 -13.96 10.52
N GLY A 123 -1.44 -14.42 9.31
CA GLY A 123 -2.67 -15.18 9.03
C GLY A 123 -3.88 -14.29 8.80
N PHE A 124 -3.65 -13.03 8.40
CA PHE A 124 -4.73 -12.13 8.03
C PHE A 124 -5.29 -12.48 6.66
N LEU A 125 -6.59 -12.25 6.50
CA LEU A 125 -7.24 -12.21 5.19
C LEU A 125 -7.22 -10.74 4.73
N PRO A 126 -6.30 -10.34 3.84
CA PRO A 126 -6.24 -8.97 3.35
C PRO A 126 -7.44 -8.66 2.45
N ILE A 127 -7.79 -7.38 2.34
CA ILE A 127 -8.78 -6.95 1.36
C ILE A 127 -8.25 -7.16 -0.06
N ALA A 128 -9.11 -7.54 -0.98
CA ALA A 128 -8.77 -7.52 -2.40
C ALA A 128 -8.67 -6.07 -2.89
N LEU A 129 -7.62 -5.75 -3.63
CA LEU A 129 -7.44 -4.43 -4.24
C LEU A 129 -8.02 -4.42 -5.65
N GLY A 130 -9.12 -3.68 -5.85
CA GLY A 130 -9.72 -3.42 -7.17
C GLY A 130 -8.96 -2.31 -7.89
N SER A 131 -9.59 -1.60 -8.83
CA SER A 131 -8.94 -0.50 -9.56
C SER A 131 -9.83 0.74 -9.53
N ALA A 132 -9.25 1.92 -9.28
CA ALA A 132 -10.00 3.17 -9.43
C ALA A 132 -10.11 3.56 -10.92
N ARG A 133 -9.21 3.04 -11.78
CA ARG A 133 -9.22 3.31 -13.23
C ARG A 133 -10.40 2.68 -13.95
N SER A 134 -11.02 1.67 -13.36
CA SER A 134 -12.21 1.01 -13.91
C SER A 134 -13.52 1.63 -13.40
N LEU A 135 -13.46 2.63 -12.53
CA LEU A 135 -14.67 3.27 -12.01
C LEU A 135 -15.30 4.19 -13.05
N GLU A 136 -16.62 4.15 -13.11
CA GLU A 136 -17.45 5.07 -13.86
C GLU A 136 -18.35 5.89 -12.92
N LEU A 137 -18.80 7.05 -13.39
CA LEU A 137 -19.78 7.83 -12.64
C LEU A 137 -21.08 7.03 -12.46
N GLY A 138 -21.59 6.97 -11.24
CA GLY A 138 -22.76 6.17 -10.89
C GLY A 138 -22.44 4.77 -10.36
N ASP A 139 -21.18 4.32 -10.42
CA ASP A 139 -20.80 3.05 -9.82
C ASP A 139 -21.09 3.03 -8.32
N MET A 140 -21.77 1.98 -7.87
CA MET A 140 -22.07 1.78 -6.45
C MET A 140 -20.80 1.51 -5.66
N VAL A 141 -20.59 2.28 -4.61
CA VAL A 141 -19.47 2.15 -3.68
C VAL A 141 -19.96 2.17 -2.23
N ILE A 142 -19.17 1.57 -1.35
CA ILE A 142 -19.49 1.45 0.07
C ILE A 142 -18.28 1.88 0.88
N ALA A 143 -18.43 2.94 1.66
CA ALA A 143 -17.42 3.39 2.61
C ALA A 143 -17.56 2.60 3.91
N ILE A 144 -16.50 1.92 4.33
CA ILE A 144 -16.51 1.07 5.53
C ILE A 144 -15.50 1.62 6.53
N GLY A 145 -15.85 1.58 7.82
CA GLY A 145 -14.97 1.96 8.90
C GLY A 145 -15.37 1.36 10.24
N ASN A 146 -14.52 1.57 11.23
CA ASN A 146 -14.71 1.11 12.59
C ASN A 146 -14.41 2.27 13.54
N ALA A 147 -15.43 3.08 13.83
CA ALA A 147 -15.29 4.31 14.59
C ALA A 147 -14.99 4.00 16.07
N LEU A 148 -13.74 4.28 16.49
CA LEU A 148 -13.31 4.33 17.89
C LEU A 148 -13.62 3.07 18.72
N GLY A 149 -13.88 1.91 18.09
CA GLY A 149 -14.34 0.70 18.77
C GLY A 149 -15.72 0.80 19.47
N GLN A 150 -16.35 1.98 19.48
CA GLN A 150 -17.67 2.23 20.08
C GLN A 150 -18.80 1.86 19.10
N PHE A 151 -18.57 2.03 17.80
CA PHE A 151 -19.45 1.52 16.73
C PHE A 151 -18.68 0.59 15.82
N THR A 152 -18.85 -0.71 16.02
CA THR A 152 -18.25 -1.74 15.14
C THR A 152 -19.00 -1.82 13.82
N ASN A 153 -18.27 -1.77 12.70
CA ASN A 153 -18.77 -2.03 11.34
C ASN A 153 -19.71 -0.95 10.77
N THR A 154 -19.31 0.32 10.81
CA THR A 154 -20.03 1.40 10.13
C THR A 154 -19.84 1.26 8.62
N ALA A 155 -20.94 1.16 7.89
CA ALA A 155 -20.94 1.11 6.43
C ALA A 155 -21.93 2.14 5.87
N SER A 156 -21.47 2.92 4.90
CA SER A 156 -22.25 3.92 4.19
C SER A 156 -22.19 3.61 2.70
N ALA A 157 -23.33 3.37 2.05
CA ALA A 157 -23.39 3.15 0.62
C ALA A 157 -23.67 4.46 -0.13
N GLY A 158 -23.09 4.59 -1.32
CA GLY A 158 -23.29 5.71 -2.23
C GLY A 158 -22.86 5.33 -3.65
N ILE A 159 -22.67 6.32 -4.50
CA ILE A 159 -22.15 6.19 -5.85
C ILE A 159 -20.86 6.98 -6.04
N VAL A 160 -20.10 6.67 -7.08
CA VAL A 160 -19.05 7.53 -7.59
C VAL A 160 -19.70 8.77 -8.24
N SER A 161 -19.53 9.93 -7.62
CA SER A 161 -20.09 11.21 -8.07
C SER A 161 -19.10 12.05 -8.87
N GLY A 162 -17.81 11.68 -8.85
CA GLY A 162 -16.74 12.37 -9.56
C GLY A 162 -15.43 11.59 -9.51
N LEU A 163 -14.60 11.78 -10.53
CA LEU A 163 -13.25 11.21 -10.61
C LEU A 163 -12.24 12.33 -10.83
N SER A 164 -11.00 12.08 -10.42
CA SER A 164 -9.87 13.00 -10.60
C SER A 164 -10.11 14.41 -10.02
N ARG A 165 -10.68 14.48 -8.81
CA ARG A 165 -10.92 15.74 -8.12
C ARG A 165 -9.68 16.20 -7.36
N SER A 166 -9.46 17.51 -7.31
CA SER A 166 -8.51 18.13 -6.39
C SER A 166 -9.25 18.65 -5.16
N LEU A 167 -8.66 18.47 -4.00
CA LEU A 167 -9.18 18.90 -2.71
C LEU A 167 -8.08 19.63 -1.95
N VAL A 168 -8.35 20.88 -1.57
CA VAL A 168 -7.51 21.60 -0.60
C VAL A 168 -8.18 21.45 0.76
N ALA A 169 -7.55 20.73 1.68
CA ALA A 169 -8.09 20.46 3.00
C ALA A 169 -7.05 20.70 4.10
N ALA A 170 -7.50 21.17 5.26
CA ALA A 170 -6.71 21.14 6.46
C ALA A 170 -6.72 19.71 7.01
N LEU A 171 -5.73 18.92 6.62
CA LEU A 171 -5.64 17.49 6.97
C LEU A 171 -5.01 17.27 8.35
N ASP A 172 -4.50 18.29 9.02
CA ASP A 172 -3.95 18.14 10.37
C ASP A 172 -4.49 19.18 11.38
N THR A 173 -4.32 18.86 12.67
CA THR A 173 -4.66 19.77 13.78
C THR A 173 -3.77 21.01 13.85
N ALA A 174 -2.71 21.07 13.03
CA ALA A 174 -1.79 22.21 12.93
C ALA A 174 -2.24 23.25 11.89
N GLY A 175 -3.29 22.96 11.12
CA GLY A 175 -3.85 23.87 10.12
C GLY A 175 -3.05 23.92 8.81
N ALA A 176 -2.18 22.94 8.55
CA ALA A 176 -1.51 22.83 7.26
C ALA A 176 -2.54 22.48 6.18
N MET A 177 -2.68 23.38 5.20
CA MET A 177 -3.47 23.09 4.00
C MET A 177 -2.66 22.14 3.12
N GLU A 178 -3.20 20.95 2.89
CA GLU A 178 -2.65 19.97 1.95
C GLU A 178 -3.58 19.91 0.74
N GLU A 179 -2.99 19.93 -0.45
CA GLU A 179 -3.70 19.75 -1.71
C GLU A 179 -3.56 18.29 -2.15
N LEU A 180 -4.67 17.58 -2.16
CA LEU A 180 -4.77 16.22 -2.67
C LEU A 180 -5.38 16.26 -4.06
N GLU A 181 -4.70 15.67 -5.03
CA GLU A 181 -5.18 15.57 -6.41
C GLU A 181 -5.63 14.14 -6.74
N GLY A 182 -6.47 14.03 -7.78
CA GLY A 182 -6.83 12.72 -8.33
C GLY A 182 -7.86 11.94 -7.50
N LEU A 183 -8.55 12.57 -6.55
CA LEU A 183 -9.47 11.89 -5.64
C LEU A 183 -10.74 11.36 -6.32
N ILE A 184 -11.27 10.27 -5.75
CA ILE A 184 -12.62 9.76 -6.04
C ILE A 184 -13.60 10.56 -5.19
N GLN A 185 -14.62 11.13 -5.81
CA GLN A 185 -15.72 11.80 -5.11
C GLN A 185 -16.90 10.83 -5.02
N THR A 186 -17.54 10.77 -3.85
CA THR A 186 -18.72 9.94 -3.60
C THR A 186 -19.74 10.68 -2.72
N ASP A 187 -21.00 10.31 -2.82
CA ASP A 187 -22.06 10.73 -1.89
C ASP A 187 -22.22 9.77 -0.70
N ALA A 188 -21.43 8.69 -0.64
CA ALA A 188 -21.33 7.85 0.55
C ALA A 188 -20.85 8.70 1.73
N ALA A 189 -21.49 8.55 2.89
CA ALA A 189 -21.14 9.33 4.07
C ALA A 189 -19.73 8.96 4.58
N ILE A 190 -18.81 9.93 4.47
CA ILE A 190 -17.44 9.87 5.00
C ILE A 190 -17.36 10.74 6.25
N ASN A 191 -16.79 10.19 7.32
CA ASN A 191 -16.64 10.84 8.62
C ASN A 191 -15.34 10.37 9.28
N PRO A 192 -14.87 11.01 10.37
CA PRO A 192 -13.63 10.63 11.04
C PRO A 192 -13.52 9.14 11.38
N GLY A 193 -14.65 8.50 11.70
CA GLY A 193 -14.69 7.09 12.07
C GLY A 193 -14.43 6.10 10.92
N ASN A 194 -14.72 6.47 9.66
CA ASN A 194 -14.36 5.66 8.50
C ASN A 194 -13.20 6.21 7.67
N SER A 195 -12.64 7.36 8.06
CA SER A 195 -11.38 7.89 7.53
C SER A 195 -10.25 6.87 7.66
N GLY A 196 -9.49 6.64 6.60
CA GLY A 196 -8.46 5.60 6.53
C GLY A 196 -9.00 4.18 6.30
N GLY A 197 -10.32 3.97 6.36
CA GLY A 197 -11.00 2.73 5.97
C GLY A 197 -11.20 2.63 4.44
N PRO A 198 -11.66 1.49 3.92
CA PRO A 198 -11.78 1.33 2.48
C PRO A 198 -13.08 1.92 1.94
N LEU A 199 -12.99 2.44 0.72
CA LEU A 199 -14.12 2.59 -0.21
C LEU A 199 -14.12 1.33 -1.09
N VAL A 200 -15.20 0.53 -1.05
CA VAL A 200 -15.27 -0.76 -1.76
C VAL A 200 -16.33 -0.78 -2.84
N ASN A 201 -16.09 -1.53 -3.92
CA ASN A 201 -17.09 -1.80 -4.95
C ASN A 201 -18.05 -2.94 -4.52
N LEU A 202 -19.02 -3.29 -5.38
CA LEU A 202 -19.98 -4.37 -5.10
C LEU A 202 -19.37 -5.79 -5.04
N ASN A 203 -18.12 -5.96 -5.48
CA ASN A 203 -17.38 -7.22 -5.30
C ASN A 203 -16.73 -7.32 -3.91
N GLY A 204 -16.69 -6.22 -3.14
CA GLY A 204 -15.97 -6.13 -1.88
C GLY A 204 -14.48 -5.80 -2.04
N GLU A 205 -14.07 -5.35 -3.23
CA GLU A 205 -12.69 -4.95 -3.52
C GLU A 205 -12.52 -3.47 -3.17
N ALA A 206 -11.42 -3.12 -2.51
CA ALA A 206 -11.07 -1.73 -2.23
C ALA A 206 -10.75 -1.00 -3.55
N VAL A 207 -11.46 0.09 -3.81
CA VAL A 207 -11.22 1.01 -4.94
C VAL A 207 -10.66 2.36 -4.47
N GLY A 208 -10.74 2.65 -3.17
CA GLY A 208 -10.04 3.77 -2.55
C GLY A 208 -9.93 3.68 -1.03
N ILE A 209 -9.29 4.69 -0.42
CA ILE A 209 -9.19 4.90 1.03
C ILE A 209 -9.92 6.17 1.40
N ASN A 210 -10.93 6.07 2.26
CA ASN A 210 -11.82 7.18 2.63
C ASN A 210 -11.02 8.30 3.31
N VAL A 211 -11.26 9.56 2.91
CA VAL A 211 -10.61 10.74 3.50
C VAL A 211 -11.69 11.63 4.13
N ALA A 212 -11.68 11.73 5.45
CA ALA A 212 -12.58 12.62 6.16
C ALA A 212 -11.98 14.02 6.28
N SER A 213 -12.26 14.91 5.33
CA SER A 213 -12.11 16.36 5.54
C SER A 213 -12.73 17.19 4.41
N VAL A 214 -14.04 17.46 4.50
CA VAL A 214 -14.59 18.71 3.95
C VAL A 214 -15.53 19.32 4.98
N LEU A 215 -15.07 20.37 5.66
CA LEU A 215 -15.92 21.15 6.55
C LEU A 215 -17.00 21.87 5.73
N GLY A 216 -18.27 21.62 6.05
CA GLY A 216 -19.40 22.36 5.50
C GLY A 216 -20.05 21.81 4.23
N ALA A 217 -19.58 20.69 3.68
CA ALA A 217 -20.24 20.02 2.55
C ALA A 217 -20.99 18.76 3.01
N GLN A 218 -22.32 18.81 3.02
CA GLN A 218 -23.13 17.60 3.20
C GLN A 218 -23.14 16.77 1.91
N ASN A 219 -23.01 15.44 2.02
CA ASN A 219 -22.95 14.49 0.90
C ASN A 219 -21.78 14.68 -0.07
N LEU A 220 -20.64 15.18 0.42
CA LEU A 220 -19.41 15.28 -0.36
C LEU A 220 -18.30 14.48 0.33
N GLY A 221 -18.20 13.21 -0.03
CA GLY A 221 -17.15 12.30 0.41
C GLY A 221 -16.02 12.21 -0.60
N PHE A 222 -14.80 11.98 -0.11
CA PHE A 222 -13.63 11.75 -0.94
C PHE A 222 -12.90 10.48 -0.53
N ALA A 223 -12.24 9.84 -1.50
CA ALA A 223 -11.33 8.73 -1.25
C ALA A 223 -10.08 8.83 -2.14
N ILE A 224 -8.94 8.47 -1.59
CA ILE A 224 -7.67 8.31 -2.32
C ILE A 224 -7.79 7.05 -3.18
N PRO A 225 -7.55 7.12 -4.50
CA PRO A 225 -7.54 5.96 -5.39
C PRO A 225 -6.66 4.81 -4.88
N ILE A 226 -7.17 3.59 -4.92
CA ILE A 226 -6.40 2.42 -4.46
C ILE A 226 -5.14 2.16 -5.29
N ASP A 227 -5.10 2.67 -6.53
CA ASP A 227 -3.94 2.60 -7.41
C ASP A 227 -2.71 3.32 -6.84
N ILE A 228 -2.91 4.37 -6.05
CA ILE A 228 -1.84 5.09 -5.34
C ILE A 228 -1.24 4.17 -4.27
N VAL A 229 -2.12 3.52 -3.48
CA VAL A 229 -1.70 2.55 -2.45
C VAL A 229 -0.93 1.39 -3.08
N ARG A 230 -1.42 0.83 -4.19
CA ARG A 230 -0.73 -0.27 -4.90
C ARG A 230 0.67 0.13 -5.33
N ARG A 231 0.82 1.30 -5.95
CA ARG A 231 2.14 1.80 -6.37
C ARG A 231 3.07 2.00 -5.18
N ALA A 232 2.58 2.59 -4.09
CA ALA A 232 3.37 2.77 -2.87
C ALA A 232 3.76 1.42 -2.23
N MET A 233 2.92 0.39 -2.32
CA MET A 233 3.28 -0.98 -1.91
C MET A 233 4.40 -1.57 -2.78
N GLU A 234 4.33 -1.41 -4.10
CA GLU A 234 5.39 -1.85 -5.02
C GLU A 234 6.72 -1.16 -4.73
N GLU A 235 6.71 0.11 -4.32
CA GLU A 235 7.91 0.86 -3.92
C GLU A 235 8.49 0.37 -2.58
N LEU A 236 7.66 -0.20 -1.69
CA LEU A 236 8.10 -0.82 -0.44
C LEU A 236 8.56 -2.29 -0.63
N GLU A 237 8.09 -2.97 -1.68
CA GLU A 237 8.46 -4.35 -1.98
C GLU A 237 9.92 -4.47 -2.43
N GLY A 238 10.64 -5.45 -1.84
CA GLY A 238 12.03 -5.75 -2.21
C GLY A 238 13.08 -4.85 -1.57
N LEU A 239 12.69 -3.88 -0.72
CA LEU A 239 13.63 -3.13 0.10
C LEU A 239 14.11 -3.96 1.31
N ILE A 240 15.37 -3.78 1.69
CA ILE A 240 15.89 -4.27 2.97
C ILE A 240 15.32 -3.36 4.05
N GLN A 241 14.55 -3.95 4.95
CA GLN A 241 14.07 -3.26 6.14
C GLN A 241 15.12 -3.37 7.25
N THR A 242 15.47 -2.25 7.87
CA THR A 242 16.42 -2.18 8.98
C THR A 242 15.86 -1.34 10.12
N ASP A 243 16.29 -1.61 11.35
CA ASP A 243 16.02 -0.76 12.51
C ASP A 243 17.11 0.29 12.74
N ALA A 244 18.16 0.29 11.91
CA ALA A 244 19.17 1.34 11.89
C ALA A 244 18.53 2.71 11.67
N ALA A 245 18.98 3.71 12.42
CA ALA A 245 18.48 5.07 12.28
C ALA A 245 18.91 5.67 10.92
N ILE A 246 17.96 5.79 9.99
CA ILE A 246 18.18 6.44 8.69
C ILE A 246 17.58 7.83 8.71
N ASN A 247 18.42 8.85 8.56
CA ASN A 247 18.08 10.27 8.62
C ASN A 247 18.68 11.01 7.42
N PRO A 248 18.20 12.22 7.10
CA PRO A 248 18.90 13.10 6.17
C PRO A 248 20.39 13.22 6.57
N GLY A 249 21.30 12.83 5.66
CA GLY A 249 22.75 12.80 5.90
C GLY A 249 23.39 11.40 5.83
N ASN A 250 22.66 10.32 6.13
CA ASN A 250 23.13 8.95 5.86
C ASN A 250 22.35 8.24 4.74
N SER A 251 21.29 8.89 4.21
CA SER A 251 20.65 8.52 2.94
C SER A 251 21.66 8.56 1.79
N GLY A 252 21.64 7.54 0.94
CA GLY A 252 22.63 7.30 -0.12
C GLY A 252 23.92 6.63 0.37
N GLY A 253 24.13 6.53 1.69
CA GLY A 253 25.22 5.77 2.29
C GLY A 253 24.94 4.26 2.32
N PRO A 254 25.97 3.43 2.55
CA PRO A 254 25.81 1.98 2.56
C PRO A 254 25.14 1.48 3.84
N LEU A 255 24.30 0.46 3.69
CA LEU A 255 23.94 -0.48 4.76
C LEU A 255 24.95 -1.63 4.69
N VAL A 256 25.66 -1.92 5.78
CA VAL A 256 26.74 -2.91 5.80
C VAL A 256 26.45 -4.08 6.74
N ASN A 257 26.96 -5.27 6.43
CA ASN A 257 26.97 -6.41 7.35
C ASN A 257 28.14 -6.31 8.35
N LEU A 258 28.26 -7.30 9.25
CA LEU A 258 29.31 -7.34 10.28
C LEU A 258 30.74 -7.43 9.72
N ASN A 259 30.90 -7.83 8.46
CA ASN A 259 32.19 -7.88 7.78
C ASN A 259 32.55 -6.54 7.10
N GLY A 260 31.66 -5.53 7.18
CA GLY A 260 31.82 -4.25 6.49
C GLY A 260 31.43 -4.28 5.01
N GLU A 261 30.83 -5.37 4.53
CA GLU A 261 30.37 -5.48 3.14
C GLU A 261 29.03 -4.78 2.97
N ALA A 262 28.89 -3.95 1.94
CA ALA A 262 27.61 -3.32 1.62
C ALA A 262 26.58 -4.39 1.22
N VAL A 263 25.46 -4.43 1.96
CA VAL A 263 24.28 -5.25 1.68
C VAL A 263 23.13 -4.43 1.11
N GLY A 264 23.17 -3.10 1.25
CA GLY A 264 22.23 -2.20 0.60
C GLY A 264 22.71 -0.75 0.58
N ILE A 265 21.90 0.13 -0.02
CA ILE A 265 22.06 1.58 0.01
C ILE A 265 20.87 2.19 0.74
N ASN A 266 21.12 2.93 1.82
CA ASN A 266 20.09 3.55 2.64
C ASN A 266 19.27 4.52 1.79
N VAL A 267 17.95 4.41 1.85
CA VAL A 267 17.03 5.38 1.27
C VAL A 267 16.41 6.14 2.43
N ALA A 268 16.36 7.47 2.31
CA ALA A 268 15.79 8.33 3.34
C ALA A 268 14.44 7.76 3.80
N SER A 269 14.37 7.48 5.11
CA SER A 269 13.16 7.09 5.79
C SER A 269 12.12 8.19 5.68
N VAL A 270 10.86 7.78 5.77
CA VAL A 270 9.74 8.66 6.08
C VAL A 270 10.04 9.42 7.38
N LEU A 271 9.89 10.75 7.32
CA LEU A 271 9.98 11.64 8.47
C LEU A 271 9.04 11.15 9.58
N GLY A 272 9.62 10.71 10.71
CA GLY A 272 8.89 10.35 11.91
C GLY A 272 8.76 8.87 12.25
N ALA A 273 9.23 7.96 11.39
CA ALA A 273 9.29 6.54 11.75
C ALA A 273 10.58 6.27 12.55
N GLN A 274 10.47 6.15 13.88
CA GLN A 274 11.60 5.71 14.70
C GLN A 274 11.87 4.21 14.48
N ASN A 275 13.13 3.82 14.31
CA ASN A 275 13.58 2.42 14.15
C ASN A 275 13.01 1.71 12.91
N LEU A 276 12.89 2.44 11.81
CA LEU A 276 12.52 1.88 10.52
C LEU A 276 13.22 2.62 9.38
N GLY A 277 14.33 2.05 8.93
CA GLY A 277 15.00 2.41 7.69
C GLY A 277 14.67 1.43 6.58
N PHE A 278 14.74 1.92 5.36
CA PHE A 278 14.75 1.08 4.16
C PHE A 278 16.07 1.27 3.43
N ALA A 279 16.57 0.19 2.83
CA ALA A 279 17.71 0.22 1.95
C ALA A 279 17.43 -0.55 0.67
N ILE A 280 17.86 -0.01 -0.47
CA ILE A 280 17.83 -0.74 -1.74
C ILE A 280 18.87 -1.86 -1.64
N PRO A 281 18.52 -3.13 -1.90
CA PRO A 281 19.48 -4.23 -1.91
C PRO A 281 20.67 -3.96 -2.81
N ILE A 282 21.87 -4.29 -2.34
CA ILE A 282 23.12 -4.00 -3.07
C ILE A 282 23.16 -4.70 -4.44
N ASP A 283 22.50 -5.85 -4.60
CA ASP A 283 22.48 -6.60 -5.85
C ASP A 283 21.74 -5.81 -6.96
N ILE A 284 20.66 -5.11 -6.61
CA ILE A 284 19.94 -4.20 -7.52
C ILE A 284 20.87 -3.07 -7.96
N VAL A 285 21.59 -2.46 -7.01
CA VAL A 285 22.51 -1.35 -7.29
C VAL A 285 23.68 -1.80 -8.17
N ARG A 286 24.26 -2.99 -7.92
CA ARG A 286 25.34 -3.53 -8.76
C ARG A 286 24.88 -3.73 -10.20
N ARG A 287 23.70 -4.31 -10.40
CA ARG A 287 23.12 -4.47 -11.74
C ARG A 287 22.87 -3.12 -12.42
N ASP A 288 22.25 -2.18 -11.72
CA ASP A 288 21.94 -0.86 -12.30
C ASP A 288 23.23 -0.11 -12.68
N MET A 289 24.31 -0.29 -11.93
CA MET A 289 25.64 0.23 -12.26
C MET A 289 26.26 -0.43 -13.50
N GLU A 290 26.09 -1.74 -13.68
CA GLU A 290 26.53 -2.45 -14.89
C GLU A 290 25.75 -1.98 -16.13
N GLU A 291 24.44 -1.78 -15.99
CA GLU A 291 23.57 -1.23 -17.03
C GLU A 291 23.99 0.20 -17.42
N LEU A 292 24.22 1.06 -16.43
CA LEU A 292 24.73 2.42 -16.66
C LEU A 292 26.09 2.43 -17.35
N ARG A 293 27.02 1.57 -16.94
CA ARG A 293 28.35 1.46 -17.56
C ARG A 293 28.29 0.97 -19.00
N SER A 294 27.41 0.01 -19.27
CA SER A 294 27.35 -0.68 -20.57
C SER A 294 26.49 0.07 -21.59
N PHE A 295 25.44 0.76 -21.14
CA PHE A 295 24.42 1.36 -22.02
C PHE A 295 24.17 2.85 -21.76
N GLY A 296 24.81 3.45 -20.75
CA GLY A 296 24.62 4.86 -20.38
C GLY A 296 23.28 5.16 -19.69
N ARG A 297 22.45 4.14 -19.43
CA ARG A 297 21.12 4.25 -18.82
C ARG A 297 20.71 2.93 -18.19
N ILE A 298 19.82 2.98 -17.19
CA ILE A 298 19.27 1.78 -16.53
C ILE A 298 18.14 1.22 -17.39
N ARG A 299 18.32 0.00 -17.90
CA ARG A 299 17.29 -0.69 -18.70
C ARG A 299 16.48 -1.63 -17.83
N ARG A 300 15.15 -1.48 -17.81
CA ARG A 300 14.25 -2.31 -16.97
C ARG A 300 13.70 -3.49 -17.74
N VAL A 301 13.67 -4.66 -17.09
CA VAL A 301 13.11 -5.90 -17.62
C VAL A 301 11.62 -5.75 -17.92
N TYR A 302 11.23 -6.13 -19.14
CA TYR A 302 9.85 -6.12 -19.59
C TYR A 302 9.53 -7.37 -20.40
N LEU A 303 8.51 -8.10 -19.94
CA LEU A 303 7.99 -9.25 -20.67
C LEU A 303 6.90 -8.89 -21.68
N GLY A 304 6.15 -7.79 -21.46
CA GLY A 304 4.95 -7.48 -22.25
C GLY A 304 3.73 -8.30 -21.87
N ILE A 305 3.50 -8.45 -20.57
CA ILE A 305 2.29 -9.09 -20.04
C ILE A 305 1.59 -8.18 -19.03
N ARG A 306 0.28 -8.34 -18.95
CA ARG A 306 -0.56 -7.90 -17.83
C ARG A 306 -0.95 -9.15 -17.06
N TYR A 307 -0.84 -9.08 -15.74
CA TYR A 307 -1.11 -10.23 -14.88
C TYR A 307 -1.77 -9.81 -13.57
N MET A 308 -2.46 -10.76 -12.96
CA MET A 308 -3.05 -10.66 -11.64
C MET A 308 -2.36 -11.68 -10.72
N PRO A 309 -1.90 -11.30 -9.52
CA PRO A 309 -1.43 -12.26 -8.52
C PRO A 309 -2.54 -13.25 -8.19
N VAL A 310 -2.24 -14.55 -8.21
CA VAL A 310 -3.21 -15.58 -7.84
C VAL A 310 -3.33 -15.61 -6.32
N SER A 311 -4.55 -15.35 -5.85
CA SER A 311 -4.98 -15.60 -4.47
C SER A 311 -5.88 -16.83 -4.42
N GLU A 312 -6.16 -17.34 -3.22
CA GLU A 312 -7.10 -18.47 -3.03
C GLU A 312 -8.50 -18.14 -3.60
N GLU A 313 -8.98 -16.91 -3.41
CA GLU A 313 -10.27 -16.46 -3.95
C GLU A 313 -10.26 -16.39 -5.48
N LEU A 314 -9.19 -15.86 -6.07
CA LEU A 314 -9.04 -15.79 -7.53
C LEU A 314 -8.96 -17.21 -8.12
N ALA A 315 -8.22 -18.11 -7.48
CA ALA A 315 -8.11 -19.50 -7.87
C ALA A 315 -9.47 -20.20 -7.88
N ARG A 316 -10.31 -19.99 -6.84
CA ARG A 316 -11.68 -20.52 -6.81
C ARG A 316 -12.55 -19.94 -7.92
N THR A 317 -12.51 -18.62 -8.11
CA THR A 317 -13.32 -17.91 -9.11
C THR A 317 -12.99 -18.38 -10.53
N PHE A 318 -11.70 -18.49 -10.85
CA PHE A 318 -11.24 -18.91 -12.18
C PHE A 318 -11.06 -20.42 -12.32
N HIS A 319 -11.42 -21.19 -11.28
CA HIS A 319 -11.25 -22.65 -11.20
C HIS A 319 -9.82 -23.09 -11.55
N LEU A 320 -8.83 -22.36 -11.05
CA LEU A 320 -7.42 -22.65 -11.26
C LEU A 320 -7.01 -23.85 -10.37
N PRO A 321 -6.17 -24.77 -10.88
CA PRO A 321 -5.68 -25.90 -10.11
C PRO A 321 -4.52 -25.53 -9.17
N VAL A 322 -4.23 -24.23 -9.01
CA VAL A 322 -3.15 -23.67 -8.18
C VAL A 322 -3.69 -22.48 -7.39
N GLN A 323 -3.14 -22.26 -6.20
CA GLN A 323 -3.57 -21.19 -5.28
C GLN A 323 -2.63 -19.98 -5.28
N GLU A 324 -1.49 -20.08 -5.97
CA GLU A 324 -0.46 -19.04 -6.06
C GLU A 324 0.15 -19.00 -7.47
N GLY A 325 0.79 -17.87 -7.80
CA GLY A 325 1.41 -17.59 -9.09
C GLY A 325 0.98 -16.23 -9.66
N ALA A 326 1.32 -15.98 -10.91
CA ALA A 326 0.89 -14.79 -11.65
C ALA A 326 0.05 -15.21 -12.87
N LEU A 327 -1.27 -15.00 -12.79
CA LEU A 327 -2.21 -15.28 -13.87
C LEU A 327 -2.13 -14.19 -14.93
N ILE A 328 -1.83 -14.55 -16.18
CA ILE A 328 -1.85 -13.63 -17.32
C ILE A 328 -3.31 -13.29 -17.67
N ALA A 329 -3.83 -12.26 -17.02
CA ALA A 329 -5.18 -11.75 -17.12
C ALA A 329 -5.19 -10.25 -16.81
N SER A 330 -6.27 -9.58 -17.22
CA SER A 330 -6.58 -8.20 -16.87
C SER A 330 -8.07 -8.11 -16.59
N ASP A 331 -8.43 -7.22 -15.68
CA ASP A 331 -9.80 -6.78 -15.37
C ASP A 331 -10.41 -5.90 -16.48
N ALA A 332 -9.59 -5.15 -17.21
CA ALA A 332 -9.99 -4.35 -18.35
C ALA A 332 -9.97 -5.13 -19.67
N ALA A 333 -10.79 -4.69 -20.64
CA ALA A 333 -10.83 -5.20 -22.01
C ALA A 333 -9.60 -4.77 -22.84
N VAL A 334 -8.40 -5.02 -22.31
CA VAL A 334 -7.10 -4.68 -22.90
C VAL A 334 -6.29 -5.95 -23.18
N PRO A 335 -5.36 -5.92 -24.15
CA PRO A 335 -4.49 -7.05 -24.42
C PRO A 335 -3.65 -7.43 -23.19
N THR A 336 -3.71 -8.71 -22.79
CA THR A 336 -2.97 -9.25 -21.64
C THR A 336 -1.57 -9.73 -22.00
N VAL A 337 -1.34 -10.08 -23.26
CA VAL A 337 -0.01 -10.31 -23.83
C VAL A 337 0.13 -9.30 -24.96
N ILE A 338 1.12 -8.41 -24.85
CA ILE A 338 1.35 -7.35 -25.83
C ILE A 338 1.93 -7.98 -27.11
N GLU A 339 1.36 -7.65 -28.25
CA GLU A 339 1.84 -8.18 -29.53
C GLU A 339 3.31 -7.81 -29.75
N ARG A 340 4.09 -8.73 -30.34
CA ARG A 340 5.53 -8.56 -30.58
C ARG A 340 6.37 -8.31 -29.32
N SER A 341 5.83 -8.52 -28.12
CA SER A 341 6.63 -8.51 -26.88
C SER A 341 7.48 -9.77 -26.71
N ALA A 342 8.34 -9.78 -25.69
CA ALA A 342 9.11 -10.96 -25.30
C ALA A 342 8.19 -12.14 -24.95
N ALA A 343 7.11 -11.90 -24.21
CA ALA A 343 6.11 -12.88 -23.85
C ALA A 343 5.37 -13.45 -25.06
N HIS A 344 4.96 -12.59 -26.00
CA HIS A 344 4.32 -13.02 -27.24
C HIS A 344 5.24 -13.94 -28.05
N ARG A 345 6.52 -13.54 -28.24
CA ARG A 345 7.52 -14.35 -28.94
C ARG A 345 7.82 -15.67 -28.23
N ALA A 346 7.82 -15.67 -26.90
CA ALA A 346 7.98 -16.87 -26.09
C ALA A 346 6.73 -17.77 -26.09
N GLY A 347 5.63 -17.31 -26.68
CA GLY A 347 4.39 -18.06 -26.79
C GLY A 347 3.60 -18.15 -25.48
N LEU A 348 3.80 -17.21 -24.55
CA LEU A 348 2.91 -17.00 -23.40
C LEU A 348 1.52 -16.58 -23.90
N ARG A 349 0.48 -17.02 -23.19
CA ARG A 349 -0.91 -16.84 -23.61
C ARG A 349 -1.76 -16.28 -22.46
N PRO A 350 -2.87 -15.61 -22.78
CA PRO A 350 -3.89 -15.32 -21.79
C PRO A 350 -4.29 -16.60 -21.04
N ARG A 351 -4.51 -16.47 -19.73
CA ARG A 351 -4.84 -17.55 -18.77
C ARG A 351 -3.71 -18.52 -18.42
N ASP A 352 -2.50 -18.32 -18.94
CA ASP A 352 -1.33 -18.96 -18.36
C ASP A 352 -1.12 -18.47 -16.92
N VAL A 353 -0.69 -19.35 -16.02
CA VAL A 353 -0.23 -18.97 -14.67
C VAL A 353 1.27 -19.20 -14.58
N ILE A 354 2.03 -18.13 -14.39
CA ILE A 354 3.47 -18.22 -14.13
C ILE A 354 3.67 -18.64 -12.68
N LEU A 355 4.29 -19.80 -12.48
CA LEU A 355 4.54 -20.39 -11.16
C LEU A 355 5.95 -20.13 -10.65
N GLU A 356 6.95 -20.10 -11.56
CA GLU A 356 8.35 -19.91 -11.19
C GLU A 356 9.10 -19.15 -12.29
N VAL A 357 10.16 -18.43 -11.90
CA VAL A 357 11.15 -17.82 -12.80
C VAL A 357 12.53 -18.29 -12.38
N ASN A 358 13.26 -18.99 -13.24
CA ASN A 358 14.58 -19.58 -12.94
C ASN A 358 14.57 -20.46 -11.67
N GLY A 359 13.44 -21.12 -11.39
CA GLY A 359 13.25 -21.95 -10.19
C GLY A 359 12.82 -21.19 -8.93
N GLU A 360 12.74 -19.85 -8.98
CA GLU A 360 12.17 -19.04 -7.90
C GLU A 360 10.65 -19.04 -7.97
N ALA A 361 9.99 -19.59 -6.96
CA ALA A 361 8.54 -19.66 -6.88
C ALA A 361 7.90 -18.27 -6.73
N ILE A 362 6.83 -18.05 -7.50
CA ILE A 362 5.95 -16.88 -7.42
C ILE A 362 4.85 -17.19 -6.42
N THR A 363 4.78 -16.41 -5.36
CA THR A 363 3.88 -16.64 -4.20
C THR A 363 3.21 -15.33 -3.79
N THR A 364 2.32 -15.39 -2.81
CA THR A 364 1.73 -14.18 -2.21
C THR A 364 2.75 -13.26 -1.52
N GLN A 365 3.90 -13.80 -1.11
CA GLN A 365 4.99 -13.05 -0.46
C GLN A 365 6.12 -12.65 -1.43
N ARG A 366 6.18 -13.28 -2.61
CA ARG A 366 7.20 -13.04 -3.63
C ARG A 366 6.51 -12.86 -4.98
N SER A 367 6.25 -11.59 -5.31
CA SER A 367 5.55 -11.20 -6.54
C SER A 367 6.41 -11.45 -7.78
N LEU A 368 5.77 -11.62 -8.95
CA LEU A 368 6.48 -11.73 -10.22
C LEU A 368 7.30 -10.46 -10.52
N ALA A 369 6.77 -9.28 -10.18
CA ALA A 369 7.50 -8.02 -10.28
C ALA A 369 8.80 -8.03 -9.45
N ALA A 370 8.74 -8.47 -8.20
CA ALA A 370 9.91 -8.55 -7.32
C ALA A 370 10.98 -9.53 -7.81
N VAL A 371 10.58 -10.61 -8.49
CA VAL A 371 11.54 -11.54 -9.09
C VAL A 371 12.15 -10.97 -10.38
N LEU A 372 11.31 -10.39 -11.25
CA LEU A 372 11.78 -9.78 -12.50
C LEU A 372 12.64 -8.53 -12.27
N SER A 373 12.40 -7.79 -11.18
CA SER A 373 13.19 -6.61 -10.80
C SER A 373 14.63 -6.95 -10.41
N GLN A 374 14.98 -8.23 -10.28
CA GLN A 374 16.35 -8.72 -10.03
C GLN A 374 17.00 -9.32 -11.29
N LYS A 375 16.29 -9.39 -12.42
CA LYS A 375 16.80 -9.95 -13.68
C LYS A 375 17.33 -8.88 -14.62
N SER A 376 17.99 -9.29 -15.69
CA SER A 376 18.60 -8.38 -16.68
C SER A 376 17.93 -8.44 -18.05
N VAL A 377 17.95 -7.32 -18.79
CA VAL A 377 17.45 -7.27 -20.16
C VAL A 377 18.32 -8.14 -21.07
N GLY A 378 17.70 -9.01 -21.86
CA GLY A 378 18.42 -9.96 -22.72
C GLY A 378 18.86 -11.26 -22.03
N GLU A 379 18.70 -11.38 -20.70
CA GLU A 379 18.89 -12.65 -19.98
C GLU A 379 17.84 -13.67 -20.45
N GLN A 380 18.21 -14.93 -20.65
CA GLN A 380 17.22 -15.97 -20.92
C GLN A 380 16.65 -16.48 -19.60
N LEU A 381 15.37 -16.21 -19.37
CA LEU A 381 14.62 -16.66 -18.20
C LEU A 381 13.87 -17.96 -18.52
N ALA A 382 13.97 -18.95 -17.64
CA ALA A 382 13.18 -20.16 -17.67
C ALA A 382 11.94 -20.02 -16.78
N LEU A 383 10.77 -19.89 -17.39
CA LEU A 383 9.49 -19.82 -16.69
C LEU A 383 8.88 -21.22 -16.53
N THR A 384 8.44 -21.55 -15.32
CA THR A 384 7.49 -22.67 -15.11
C THR A 384 6.08 -22.10 -15.22
N VAL A 385 5.34 -22.52 -16.24
CA VAL A 385 4.00 -22.00 -16.57
C VAL A 385 2.98 -23.11 -16.51
N LEU A 386 1.85 -22.86 -15.86
CA LEU A 386 0.68 -23.71 -15.93
C LEU A 386 -0.25 -23.21 -17.04
N ARG A 387 -0.50 -24.06 -18.03
CA ARG A 387 -1.46 -23.81 -19.12
C ARG A 387 -2.55 -24.87 -19.08
N GLY A 388 -3.76 -24.48 -18.69
CA GLY A 388 -4.81 -25.43 -18.33
C GLY A 388 -4.35 -26.30 -17.15
N ASN A 389 -4.23 -27.62 -17.37
CA ASN A 389 -3.75 -28.57 -16.35
C ASN A 389 -2.31 -29.04 -16.56
N ARG A 390 -1.57 -28.45 -17.51
CA ARG A 390 -0.22 -28.89 -17.87
C ARG A 390 0.82 -27.86 -17.42
N ARG A 391 1.87 -28.32 -16.74
CA ARG A 391 3.07 -27.54 -16.47
C ARG A 391 3.98 -27.57 -17.69
N LEU A 392 4.42 -26.40 -18.12
CA LEU A 392 5.28 -26.16 -19.27
C LEU A 392 6.51 -25.38 -18.80
N ARG A 393 7.67 -25.63 -19.42
CA ARG A 393 8.81 -24.73 -19.33
C ARG A 393 8.81 -23.83 -20.55
N VAL A 394 8.81 -22.52 -20.32
CA VAL A 394 8.82 -21.50 -21.37
C VAL A 394 10.09 -20.67 -21.19
N ALA A 395 10.97 -20.69 -22.18
CA ALA A 395 12.11 -19.79 -22.21
C ALA A 395 11.66 -18.42 -22.74
N VAL A 396 11.93 -17.35 -22.00
CA VAL A 396 11.65 -15.98 -22.43
C VAL A 396 12.90 -15.14 -22.29
N THR A 397 13.16 -14.31 -23.28
CA THR A 397 14.23 -13.31 -23.22
C THR A 397 13.58 -11.94 -23.09
N PRO A 398 13.59 -11.33 -21.88
CA PRO A 398 12.97 -10.05 -21.66
C PRO A 398 13.61 -8.97 -22.51
N THR A 399 12.76 -8.07 -22.97
CA THR A 399 13.21 -6.84 -23.60
C THR A 399 13.23 -5.72 -22.57
N GLU A 400 13.71 -4.57 -23.01
CA GLU A 400 13.59 -3.36 -22.23
C GLU A 400 12.15 -2.84 -22.23
N TRP A 401 11.69 -2.31 -21.10
CA TRP A 401 10.50 -1.47 -21.03
C TRP A 401 10.73 -0.19 -21.84
N GLN A 402 9.91 0.05 -22.85
CA GLN A 402 9.87 1.31 -23.60
C GLN A 402 8.59 2.06 -23.21
N THR A 403 8.69 3.38 -23.06
CA THR A 403 7.49 4.20 -22.88
C THR A 403 6.67 4.25 -24.19
N PRO A 404 5.34 4.46 -24.13
CA PRO A 404 4.51 4.55 -25.34
C PRO A 404 4.94 5.65 -26.34
N GLU A 405 5.68 6.65 -25.88
CA GLU A 405 6.26 7.71 -26.74
C GLU A 405 7.49 7.21 -27.52
N GLU A 406 8.30 6.35 -26.90
CA GLU A 406 9.49 5.75 -27.52
C GLU A 406 9.12 4.67 -28.56
N GLU A 407 8.07 3.88 -28.32
CA GLU A 407 7.56 2.88 -29.28
C GLU A 407 7.19 3.53 -30.63
N LYS A 408 6.53 4.70 -30.62
CA LYS A 408 6.15 5.45 -31.83
C LYS A 408 7.34 5.99 -32.62
N SER A 409 8.48 6.20 -31.97
CA SER A 409 9.72 6.67 -32.63
C SER A 409 10.50 5.53 -33.29
N SER A 410 10.49 4.34 -32.70
CA SER A 410 11.24 3.17 -33.18
C SER A 410 10.66 2.57 -34.48
N ASP A 411 9.34 2.73 -34.70
CA ASP A 411 8.65 2.17 -35.88
C ASP A 411 8.80 3.04 -37.14
N ARG A 412 9.27 4.29 -37.02
CA ARG A 412 9.55 5.19 -38.17
C ARG A 412 10.91 4.95 -38.83
N GLY A 413 11.74 4.07 -38.27
CA GLY A 413 13.15 3.92 -38.65
C GLY A 413 13.48 2.76 -39.60
N LYS A 414 12.52 1.95 -40.05
CA LYS A 414 12.80 0.84 -40.98
C LYS A 414 12.48 1.24 -42.43
N PRO A 415 13.47 1.33 -43.33
CA PRO A 415 13.20 1.54 -44.74
C PRO A 415 12.54 0.29 -45.34
N THR A 416 11.40 0.48 -46.00
CA THR A 416 10.78 -0.50 -46.88
C THR A 416 11.74 -0.79 -48.05
N GLN A 417 12.34 -1.97 -48.07
CA GLN A 417 12.99 -2.49 -49.27
C GLN A 417 11.91 -2.93 -50.26
N ASP A 418 11.45 -1.99 -51.08
CA ASP A 418 10.79 -2.35 -52.33
C ASP A 418 11.85 -2.63 -53.38
N GLY A 419 11.92 -3.90 -53.78
CA GLY A 419 12.82 -4.38 -54.82
C GLY A 419 12.48 -3.80 -56.19
N LYS A 420 13.52 -3.43 -56.93
CA LYS A 420 13.53 -3.47 -58.40
C LYS A 420 14.81 -4.14 -58.85
N SER A 421 14.65 -5.40 -59.29
CA SER A 421 15.57 -6.10 -60.18
C SER A 421 15.59 -5.42 -61.55
N SER A 422 16.77 -5.36 -62.13
CA SER A 422 17.07 -4.95 -63.51
C SER A 422 16.46 -5.89 -64.55
#